data_AF-A0A420T307-F1
#
_entry.id   AF-A0A420T307-F1
#
_cell.length_a   1.000
_cell.length_b   1.000
_cell.length_c   1.000
_cell.angle_alpha   90.00
_cell.angle_beta   90.00
_cell.angle_gamma   90.00
#
_symmetry.space_group_name_H-M   'P 1'
#
loop_
_entity.id
_entity.type
_entity.pdbx_description
1 polymer ?
#
loop_
_entity_poly.entity_id
_entity_poly.type
_entity_poly.pdbx_seq_one_letter_code
_entity_poly.pdbx_strand_id
1 'polypeptide(L)'
;MSSTNAPRISSSLHEAASAVFKLTQHNSRLQQHQLDQALKFRQLADSLHQSIDELELSTMYLRCVPGSEAYFYQAQQHFYSFRVIENDLNKTLASITHADFKFGQEMRTSYAQFLSHVSCYTGDDTQALASLKATTGLFDVFHSQQRQRLAAMRDQLDSLTLVMNKMAALKHGLEEQGLI
;
A
#
# COMPACT_ATOMS: atom_id res chain seq x y z
N MET A 1 -53.21 10.34 28.37
CA MET A 1 -51.75 10.11 28.34
C MET A 1 -51.41 9.46 27.01
N SER A 2 -50.94 10.24 26.04
CA SER A 2 -50.57 9.74 24.72
C SER A 2 -49.05 9.71 24.67
N SER A 3 -48.43 8.54 24.80
CA SER A 3 -47.00 8.38 24.53
C SER A 3 -46.81 8.33 23.02
N THR A 4 -46.70 9.49 22.39
CA THR A 4 -46.09 9.58 21.07
C THR A 4 -44.64 9.18 21.23
N ASN A 5 -44.32 7.92 20.93
CA ASN A 5 -42.96 7.48 20.63
C ASN A 5 -42.52 8.22 19.36
N ALA A 6 -42.14 9.49 19.49
CA ALA A 6 -41.41 10.18 18.44
C ALA A 6 -40.17 9.34 18.15
N PRO A 7 -39.91 8.96 16.89
CA PRO A 7 -38.72 8.18 16.57
C PRO A 7 -37.49 8.92 17.10
N ARG A 8 -36.67 8.23 17.91
CA ARG A 8 -35.46 8.78 18.55
C ARG A 8 -34.41 9.29 17.54
N ILE A 9 -34.63 9.07 16.25
CA ILE A 9 -33.76 9.44 15.13
C ILE A 9 -34.70 9.87 14.00
N SER A 10 -34.43 11.01 13.36
CA SER A 10 -35.21 11.44 12.21
C SER A 10 -35.03 10.48 11.02
N SER A 11 -35.97 10.48 10.07
CA SER A 11 -35.84 9.67 8.86
C SER A 11 -34.61 10.05 8.03
N SER A 12 -34.29 11.34 7.93
CA SER A 12 -33.12 11.85 7.21
C SER A 12 -31.80 11.39 7.83
N LEU A 13 -31.69 11.43 9.16
CA LEU A 13 -30.51 10.93 9.87
C LEU A 13 -30.37 9.41 9.75
N HIS A 14 -31.49 8.67 9.80
CA HIS A 14 -31.50 7.23 9.59
C HIS A 14 -31.06 6.82 8.17
N GLU A 15 -31.58 7.50 7.14
CA GLU A 15 -31.18 7.27 5.75
C GLU A 15 -29.70 7.59 5.53
N ALA A 16 -29.22 8.70 6.09
CA ALA A 16 -27.82 9.11 5.97
C ALA A 16 -26.88 8.12 6.68
N ALA A 17 -27.23 7.68 7.91
CA ALA A 17 -26.48 6.66 8.64
C ALA A 17 -26.43 5.33 7.88
N SER A 18 -27.55 4.92 7.27
CA SER A 18 -27.64 3.71 6.45
C SER A 18 -26.77 3.79 5.19
N ALA A 19 -26.72 4.96 4.53
CA ALA A 19 -25.84 5.19 3.39
C ALA A 19 -24.36 5.09 3.78
N VAL A 20 -23.97 5.64 4.94
CA VAL A 20 -22.59 5.54 5.44
C VAL A 20 -22.22 4.14 5.86
N PHE A 21 -23.14 3.36 6.43
CA PHE A 21 -22.89 1.95 6.71
C PHE A 21 -22.56 1.17 5.43
N LYS A 22 -23.34 1.37 4.35
CA LYS A 22 -23.08 0.76 3.04
C LYS A 22 -21.74 1.20 2.45
N LEU A 23 -21.43 2.50 2.51
CA LEU A 23 -20.15 3.04 2.05
C LEU A 23 -18.97 2.46 2.85
N THR A 24 -19.09 2.38 4.17
CA THR A 24 -18.06 1.81 5.05
C THR A 24 -17.79 0.35 4.70
N GLN A 25 -18.83 -0.44 4.43
CA GLN A 25 -18.67 -1.83 4.01
C GLN A 25 -17.98 -1.95 2.65
N HIS A 26 -18.36 -1.10 1.68
CA HIS A 26 -17.70 -1.05 0.38
C HIS A 26 -16.22 -0.69 0.50
N ASN A 27 -15.92 0.35 1.29
CA ASN A 27 -14.57 0.86 1.49
C ASN A 27 -13.68 -0.11 2.26
N SER A 28 -14.23 -0.85 3.23
CA SER A 28 -13.51 -1.93 3.90
C SER A 28 -13.07 -3.03 2.92
N ARG A 29 -13.95 -3.43 1.97
CA ARG A 29 -13.58 -4.39 0.92
C ARG A 29 -12.53 -3.83 -0.01
N LEU A 30 -12.65 -2.56 -0.39
CA LEU A 30 -11.66 -1.89 -1.24
C LEU A 30 -10.29 -1.82 -0.56
N GLN A 31 -10.26 -1.46 0.73
CA GLN A 31 -9.04 -1.42 1.53
C GLN A 31 -8.40 -2.81 1.62
N GLN A 32 -9.16 -3.86 1.91
CA GLN A 32 -8.63 -5.23 1.95
C GLN A 32 -8.03 -5.63 0.61
N HIS A 33 -8.71 -5.34 -0.50
CA HIS A 33 -8.19 -5.63 -1.83
C HIS A 33 -6.87 -4.87 -2.12
N GLN A 34 -6.77 -3.61 -1.68
CA GLN A 34 -5.54 -2.82 -1.80
C GLN A 34 -4.39 -3.42 -0.97
N LEU A 35 -4.66 -3.88 0.25
CA LEU A 35 -3.68 -4.56 1.09
C LEU A 35 -3.21 -5.89 0.47
N ASP A 36 -4.14 -6.69 -0.05
CA ASP A 36 -3.82 -7.96 -0.71
C ASP A 36 -2.92 -7.75 -1.94
N GLN A 37 -3.16 -6.67 -2.70
CA GLN A 37 -2.28 -6.29 -3.81
C GLN A 37 -0.87 -5.93 -3.34
N ALA A 38 -0.74 -5.12 -2.29
CA ALA A 38 0.56 -4.77 -1.72
C ALA A 38 1.33 -6.01 -1.22
N LEU A 39 0.63 -6.97 -0.60
CA LEU A 39 1.22 -8.24 -0.17
C LEU A 39 1.68 -9.11 -1.35
N LYS A 40 0.91 -9.16 -2.44
CA LYS A 40 1.34 -9.84 -3.67
C LYS A 40 2.61 -9.22 -4.26
N PHE A 41 2.70 -7.89 -4.29
CA PHE A 41 3.92 -7.21 -4.76
C PHE A 41 5.12 -7.53 -3.88
N ARG A 42 4.93 -7.60 -2.56
CA ARG A 42 5.99 -8.03 -1.64
C ARG A 42 6.46 -9.45 -1.95
N GLN A 43 5.56 -10.41 -2.10
CA GLN A 43 5.92 -11.80 -2.40
C GLN A 43 6.72 -11.91 -3.71
N LEU A 44 6.35 -11.13 -4.73
CA LEU A 44 7.10 -11.07 -5.98
C LEU A 44 8.51 -10.50 -5.77
N ALA A 45 8.64 -9.41 -5.01
CA ALA A 45 9.95 -8.84 -4.68
C ALA A 45 10.83 -9.83 -3.89
N ASP A 46 10.27 -10.49 -2.86
CA ASP A 46 10.97 -11.50 -2.06
C ASP A 46 11.49 -12.66 -2.92
N SER A 47 10.70 -13.11 -3.91
CA SER A 47 11.12 -14.16 -4.84
C SER A 47 12.28 -13.76 -5.75
N LEU A 48 12.33 -12.48 -6.16
CA LEU A 48 13.40 -11.94 -6.99
C LEU A 48 14.70 -11.77 -6.16
N HIS A 49 14.58 -11.39 -4.89
CA HIS A 49 15.72 -11.20 -3.99
C HIS A 49 16.60 -12.45 -3.87
N GLN A 50 15.99 -13.63 -3.70
CA GLN A 50 16.74 -14.87 -3.52
C GLN A 50 17.67 -15.19 -4.70
N SER A 51 17.29 -14.78 -5.92
CA SER A 51 18.11 -15.01 -7.12
C SER A 51 19.32 -14.07 -7.22
N ILE A 52 19.33 -12.98 -6.47
CA ILE A 52 20.38 -11.96 -6.53
C ILE A 52 21.56 -12.27 -5.62
N ASP A 53 21.31 -12.80 -4.42
CA ASP A 53 22.39 -13.12 -3.47
C ASP A 53 23.37 -14.14 -4.07
N GLU A 54 22.83 -15.14 -4.78
CA GLU A 54 23.63 -16.14 -5.49
C GLU A 54 24.49 -15.49 -6.58
N LEU A 55 23.92 -14.56 -7.35
CA LEU A 55 24.65 -13.87 -8.41
C LEU A 55 25.70 -12.90 -7.86
N GLU A 56 25.43 -12.23 -6.73
CA GLU A 56 26.39 -11.34 -6.08
C GLU A 56 27.64 -12.10 -5.66
N LEU A 57 27.47 -13.30 -5.10
CA LEU A 57 28.57 -14.21 -4.76
C LEU A 57 29.36 -14.63 -6.00
N SER A 58 28.69 -15.09 -7.07
CA SER A 58 29.38 -15.52 -8.30
C SER A 58 30.15 -14.37 -8.96
N THR A 59 29.59 -13.16 -8.97
CA THR A 59 30.22 -12.00 -9.62
C THR A 59 31.33 -11.38 -8.78
N MET A 60 31.38 -11.61 -7.45
CA MET A 60 32.54 -11.22 -6.63
C MET A 60 33.85 -11.85 -7.13
N TYR A 61 33.79 -13.06 -7.69
CA TYR A 61 34.96 -13.76 -8.23
C TYR A 61 35.62 -13.03 -9.41
N LEU A 62 34.84 -12.27 -10.19
CA LEU A 62 35.35 -11.46 -11.31
C LEU A 62 36.42 -10.47 -10.86
N ARG A 63 36.38 -9.99 -9.62
CA ARG A 63 37.43 -9.09 -9.09
C ARG A 63 38.83 -9.71 -9.14
N CYS A 64 38.93 -11.03 -9.20
CA CYS A 64 40.17 -11.78 -9.25
C CYS A 64 40.55 -12.24 -10.67
N VAL A 65 39.69 -12.00 -11.67
CA VAL A 65 39.93 -12.43 -13.06
C VAL A 65 40.40 -11.23 -13.90
N PRO A 66 41.66 -11.23 -14.39
CA PRO A 66 42.19 -10.15 -15.21
C PRO A 66 41.35 -9.91 -16.47
N GLY A 67 41.03 -8.65 -16.77
CA GLY A 67 40.24 -8.30 -17.97
C GLY A 67 38.71 -8.40 -17.79
N SER A 68 38.23 -8.77 -16.61
CA SER A 68 36.79 -8.85 -16.29
C SER A 68 36.26 -7.64 -15.50
N GLU A 69 37.07 -6.59 -15.34
CA GLU A 69 36.77 -5.43 -14.50
C GLU A 69 35.46 -4.74 -14.93
N ALA A 70 35.21 -4.63 -16.24
CA ALA A 70 34.00 -4.03 -16.77
C ALA A 70 32.74 -4.80 -16.33
N TYR A 71 32.76 -6.13 -16.37
CA TYR A 71 31.65 -6.97 -15.94
C TYR A 71 31.43 -6.87 -14.43
N PHE A 72 32.51 -6.83 -13.65
CA PHE A 72 32.42 -6.61 -12.21
C PHE A 72 31.73 -5.27 -11.89
N TYR A 73 32.16 -4.18 -12.51
CA TYR A 73 31.53 -2.87 -12.29
C TYR A 73 30.08 -2.83 -12.75
N GLN A 74 29.75 -3.48 -13.88
CA GLN A 74 28.37 -3.60 -14.35
C GLN A 74 27.50 -4.36 -13.35
N ALA A 75 27.99 -5.48 -12.82
CA ALA A 75 27.30 -6.26 -11.79
C ALA A 75 27.03 -5.40 -10.54
N GLN A 76 28.06 -4.69 -10.05
CA GLN A 76 27.94 -3.81 -8.88
C GLN A 76 26.91 -2.68 -9.10
N GLN A 77 26.83 -2.09 -10.29
CA GLN A 77 25.81 -1.10 -10.61
C GLN A 77 24.40 -1.70 -10.56
N HIS A 78 24.23 -2.93 -11.06
CA HIS A 78 22.94 -3.61 -10.99
C HIS A 78 22.56 -3.93 -9.54
N PHE A 79 23.48 -4.44 -8.71
CA PHE A 79 23.19 -4.74 -7.29
C PHE A 79 22.85 -3.48 -6.50
N TYR A 80 23.59 -2.40 -6.72
CA TYR A 80 23.26 -1.11 -6.12
C TYR A 80 21.85 -0.67 -6.52
N SER A 81 21.52 -0.73 -7.81
CA SER A 81 20.19 -0.37 -8.32
C SER A 81 19.09 -1.23 -7.70
N PHE A 82 19.31 -2.54 -7.60
CA PHE A 82 18.38 -3.46 -6.97
C PHE A 82 18.11 -3.08 -5.51
N ARG A 83 19.17 -2.89 -4.69
CA ARG A 83 19.03 -2.55 -3.27
C ARG A 83 18.31 -1.22 -3.05
N VAL A 84 18.53 -0.24 -3.92
CA VAL A 84 17.81 1.04 -3.87
C VAL A 84 16.31 0.84 -4.13
N ILE A 85 15.96 0.14 -5.21
CA ILE A 85 14.57 -0.11 -5.59
C ILE A 85 13.86 -0.94 -4.51
N GLU A 86 14.51 -1.97 -3.98
CA GLU A 86 13.99 -2.79 -2.89
C GLU A 86 13.73 -1.98 -1.63
N ASN A 87 14.67 -1.13 -1.22
CA ASN A 87 14.49 -0.26 -0.07
C ASN A 87 13.30 0.68 -0.27
N ASP A 88 13.15 1.25 -1.46
CA ASP A 88 12.03 2.13 -1.77
C ASP A 88 10.69 1.38 -1.82
N LEU A 89 10.67 0.13 -2.30
CA LEU A 89 9.49 -0.75 -2.24
C LEU A 89 9.09 -1.04 -0.80
N ASN A 90 10.06 -1.36 0.07
CA ASN A 90 9.84 -1.59 1.49
C ASN A 90 9.30 -0.33 2.21
N LYS A 91 9.83 0.85 1.87
CA LYS A 91 9.29 2.13 2.39
C LYS A 91 7.85 2.37 1.92
N THR A 92 7.53 2.11 0.66
CA THR A 92 6.17 2.28 0.14
C THR A 92 5.21 1.33 0.85
N LEU A 93 5.59 0.07 1.05
CA LEU A 93 4.79 -0.91 1.80
C LEU A 93 4.56 -0.47 3.25
N ALA A 94 5.61 0.00 3.92
CA ALA A 94 5.50 0.56 5.28
C ALA A 94 4.57 1.79 5.30
N SER A 95 4.59 2.63 4.26
CA SER A 95 3.68 3.77 4.13
C SER A 95 2.22 3.34 3.99
N ILE A 96 1.94 2.29 3.20
CA ILE A 96 0.58 1.73 3.05
C ILE A 96 0.06 1.23 4.40
N THR A 97 0.85 0.39 5.08
CA THR A 97 0.45 -0.19 6.37
C THR A 97 0.26 0.86 7.46
N HIS A 98 1.14 1.88 7.51
CA HIS A 98 0.98 3.00 8.43
C HIS A 98 -0.27 3.84 8.14
N ALA A 99 -0.50 4.15 6.86
CA ALA A 99 -1.69 4.92 6.45
C ALA A 99 -2.99 4.16 6.76
N ASP A 100 -3.02 2.85 6.57
CA ASP A 100 -4.14 1.99 6.94
C ASP A 100 -4.45 2.05 8.44
N PHE A 101 -3.42 1.95 9.28
CA PHE A 101 -3.58 2.04 10.73
C PHE A 101 -4.13 3.42 11.16
N LYS A 102 -3.53 4.49 10.61
CA LYS A 102 -3.94 5.87 10.91
C LYS A 102 -5.39 6.12 10.47
N PHE A 103 -5.74 5.69 9.26
CA PHE A 103 -7.09 5.80 8.75
C PHE A 103 -8.10 5.07 9.63
N GLY A 104 -7.77 3.85 10.09
CA GLY A 104 -8.61 3.12 11.05
C GLY A 104 -8.82 3.85 12.39
N GLN A 105 -7.81 4.59 12.89
CA GLN A 105 -7.96 5.43 14.09
C GLN A 105 -8.84 6.66 13.83
N GLU A 106 -8.63 7.35 12.72
CA GLU A 106 -9.44 8.50 12.31
C GLU A 106 -10.92 8.09 12.17
N MET A 107 -11.19 6.99 11.46
CA MET A 107 -12.54 6.45 11.29
C MET A 107 -13.23 6.12 12.61
N ARG A 108 -12.53 5.49 13.57
CA ARG A 108 -13.09 5.22 14.90
C ARG A 108 -13.44 6.50 15.65
N THR A 109 -12.59 7.51 15.54
CA THR A 109 -12.79 8.81 16.20
C THR A 109 -13.99 9.56 15.58
N SER A 110 -14.06 9.62 14.25
CA SER A 110 -15.18 10.25 13.54
C SER A 110 -16.50 9.52 13.81
N TYR A 111 -16.48 8.19 13.89
CA TYR A 111 -17.67 7.42 14.25
C TYR A 111 -18.12 7.68 15.69
N ALA A 112 -17.20 7.74 16.66
CA ALA A 112 -17.53 8.10 18.04
C ALA A 112 -18.13 9.51 18.15
N GLN A 113 -17.59 10.48 17.40
CA GLN A 113 -18.15 11.84 17.30
C GLN A 113 -19.57 11.81 16.74
N PHE A 114 -19.80 11.08 15.65
CA PHE A 114 -21.14 10.89 15.09
C PHE A 114 -22.12 10.33 16.12
N LEU A 115 -21.77 9.22 16.79
CA LEU A 115 -22.63 8.62 17.83
C LEU A 115 -22.93 9.60 18.98
N SER A 116 -21.96 10.43 19.36
CA SER A 116 -22.17 11.45 20.40
C SER A 116 -23.24 12.46 20.00
N HIS A 117 -23.24 12.92 18.74
CA HIS A 117 -24.22 13.87 18.22
C HIS A 117 -25.63 13.25 18.08
N VAL A 118 -25.72 11.94 17.80
CA VAL A 118 -27.02 11.23 17.77
C VAL A 118 -27.56 10.97 19.19
N SER A 119 -26.69 10.77 20.18
CA SER A 119 -27.10 10.46 21.56
C SER A 119 -27.65 11.67 22.32
N CYS A 120 -27.21 12.87 21.96
CA CYS A 120 -27.71 14.14 22.50
C CYS A 120 -28.97 14.55 21.72
N TYR A 121 -30.14 14.00 22.08
CA TYR A 121 -31.41 14.29 21.40
C TYR A 121 -31.81 15.77 21.55
N THR A 122 -31.39 16.62 20.61
CA THR A 122 -31.72 18.06 20.56
C THR A 122 -32.82 18.40 19.56
N GLY A 123 -33.23 17.43 18.72
CA GLY A 123 -34.14 17.67 17.59
C GLY A 123 -33.49 18.38 16.40
N ASP A 124 -32.17 18.62 16.45
CA ASP A 124 -31.37 19.21 15.38
C ASP A 124 -30.29 18.23 14.91
N ASP A 125 -30.49 17.65 13.73
CA ASP A 125 -29.58 16.68 13.12
C ASP A 125 -28.35 17.31 12.46
N THR A 126 -28.23 18.64 12.44
CA THR A 126 -27.20 19.35 11.67
C THR A 126 -25.79 18.89 12.02
N GLN A 127 -25.49 18.74 13.31
CA GLN A 127 -24.16 18.28 13.77
C GLN A 127 -23.90 16.81 13.45
N ALA A 128 -24.92 15.95 13.58
CA ALA A 128 -24.80 14.53 13.24
C ALA A 128 -24.57 14.34 11.74
N LEU A 129 -25.30 15.07 10.88
CA LEU A 129 -25.13 15.06 9.44
C LEU A 129 -23.77 15.65 9.00
N ALA A 130 -23.28 16.70 9.67
CA ALA A 130 -21.97 17.28 9.40
C ALA A 130 -20.84 16.29 9.73
N SER A 131 -20.88 15.63 10.89
CA SER A 131 -19.91 14.59 11.27
C SER A 131 -19.94 13.40 10.31
N LEU A 132 -21.13 13.02 9.86
CA LEU A 132 -21.33 11.95 8.91
C LEU A 132 -20.69 12.29 7.54
N LYS A 133 -20.90 13.52 7.05
CA LYS A 133 -20.28 14.02 5.81
C LYS A 133 -18.75 14.11 5.91
N ALA A 134 -18.23 14.56 7.05
CA ALA A 134 -16.80 14.58 7.31
C ALA A 134 -16.21 13.16 7.26
N THR A 135 -16.89 12.19 7.88
CA THR A 135 -16.50 10.77 7.86
C THR A 135 -16.43 10.22 6.43
N THR A 136 -17.43 10.53 5.58
CA THR A 136 -17.42 10.09 4.17
C THR A 136 -16.27 10.70 3.36
N GLY A 137 -15.93 11.97 3.60
CA GLY A 137 -14.84 12.64 2.89
C GLY A 137 -13.46 12.05 3.19
N LEU A 138 -13.26 11.46 4.37
CA LEU A 138 -12.00 10.78 4.72
C LEU A 138 -11.73 9.58 3.80
N PHE A 139 -12.77 8.83 3.41
CA PHE A 139 -12.62 7.67 2.54
C PHE A 139 -12.11 8.03 1.14
N ASP A 140 -12.66 9.08 0.52
CA ASP A 140 -12.28 9.49 -0.84
C ASP A 140 -10.79 9.88 -0.90
N VAL A 141 -10.34 10.67 0.07
CA VAL A 141 -8.94 11.09 0.19
C VAL A 141 -8.04 9.89 0.44
N PHE A 142 -8.41 9.03 1.39
CA PHE A 142 -7.63 7.85 1.74
C PHE A 142 -7.46 6.90 0.55
N HIS A 143 -8.55 6.53 -0.13
CA HIS A 143 -8.48 5.60 -1.25
C HIS A 143 -7.73 6.18 -2.44
N SER A 144 -7.83 7.49 -2.70
CA SER A 144 -7.03 8.17 -3.72
C SER A 144 -5.53 8.03 -3.42
N GLN A 145 -5.11 8.34 -2.19
CA GLN A 145 -3.72 8.20 -1.78
C GLN A 145 -3.25 6.74 -1.80
N GLN A 146 -4.09 5.78 -1.38
CA GLN A 146 -3.73 4.36 -1.43
C GLN A 146 -3.54 3.86 -2.86
N ARG A 147 -4.36 4.31 -3.82
CA ARG A 147 -4.15 3.99 -5.24
C ARG A 147 -2.81 4.53 -5.75
N GLN A 148 -2.43 5.73 -5.33
CA GLN A 148 -1.13 6.32 -5.69
C GLN A 148 0.04 5.49 -5.13
N ARG A 149 -0.04 5.07 -3.86
CA ARG A 149 0.99 4.21 -3.25
C ARG A 149 1.10 2.86 -3.97
N LEU A 150 -0.02 2.25 -4.34
CA LEU A 150 -0.03 0.99 -5.11
C LEU A 150 0.54 1.16 -6.52
N ALA A 151 0.24 2.28 -7.19
CA ALA A 151 0.85 2.60 -8.48
C ALA A 151 2.38 2.71 -8.36
N ALA A 152 2.87 3.42 -7.33
CA ALA A 152 4.30 3.51 -7.05
C ALA A 152 4.93 2.14 -6.78
N MET A 153 4.28 1.27 -6.00
CA MET A 153 4.77 -0.11 -5.79
C MET A 153 4.87 -0.91 -7.09
N ARG A 154 3.90 -0.75 -8.01
CA ARG A 154 3.94 -1.40 -9.33
C ARG A 154 5.13 -0.88 -10.14
N ASP A 155 5.33 0.43 -10.22
CA ASP A 155 6.45 1.03 -10.96
C ASP A 155 7.81 0.58 -10.39
N GLN A 156 7.90 0.48 -9.06
CA GLN A 156 9.07 -0.05 -8.37
C GLN A 156 9.30 -1.53 -8.71
N LEU A 157 8.26 -2.36 -8.75
CA LEU A 157 8.34 -3.77 -9.11
C LEU A 157 8.73 -3.98 -10.58
N ASP A 158 8.21 -3.16 -11.49
CA ASP A 158 8.58 -3.18 -12.91
C ASP A 158 10.06 -2.81 -13.08
N SER A 159 10.53 -1.82 -12.31
CA SER A 159 11.94 -1.43 -12.27
C SER A 159 12.83 -2.54 -11.71
N LEU A 160 12.38 -3.22 -10.65
CA LEU A 160 13.06 -4.36 -10.05
C LEU A 160 13.20 -5.50 -11.07
N THR A 161 12.09 -5.83 -11.75
CA THR A 161 12.05 -6.85 -12.80
C THR A 161 13.02 -6.54 -13.94
N LEU A 162 13.10 -5.27 -14.36
CA LEU A 162 14.06 -4.85 -15.38
C LEU A 162 15.51 -5.05 -14.93
N VAL A 163 15.85 -4.70 -13.69
CA VAL A 163 17.20 -4.93 -13.14
C VAL A 163 17.52 -6.42 -13.08
N MET A 164 16.56 -7.24 -12.63
CA MET A 164 16.69 -8.69 -12.60
C MET A 164 16.96 -9.28 -13.98
N ASN A 165 16.27 -8.82 -15.02
CA ASN A 165 16.50 -9.27 -16.39
C ASN A 165 17.91 -8.89 -16.89
N LYS A 166 18.38 -7.68 -16.55
CA LYS A 166 19.76 -7.24 -16.90
C LYS A 166 20.80 -8.10 -16.19
N MET A 167 20.57 -8.44 -14.93
CA MET A 167 21.43 -9.33 -14.16
C MET A 167 21.44 -10.75 -14.72
N ALA A 168 20.28 -11.30 -15.10
CA ALA A 168 20.19 -12.62 -15.72
C ALA A 168 20.95 -12.66 -17.07
N ALA A 169 20.83 -11.60 -17.88
CA ALA A 169 21.58 -11.48 -19.13
C ALA A 169 23.09 -11.38 -18.89
N LEU A 170 23.51 -10.62 -17.86
CA LEU A 170 24.91 -10.55 -17.46
C LEU A 170 25.44 -11.91 -17.01
N LYS A 171 24.70 -12.63 -16.16
CA LYS A 171 25.03 -13.97 -15.70
C LYS A 171 25.26 -14.91 -16.90
N HIS A 172 24.29 -14.97 -17.81
CA HIS A 172 24.38 -15.80 -19.01
C HIS A 172 25.62 -15.46 -19.86
N GLY A 173 25.89 -14.17 -20.09
CA GLY A 173 27.06 -13.74 -20.85
C GLY A 173 28.39 -14.10 -20.17
N LEU A 174 28.43 -14.12 -18.83
CA LEU A 174 29.60 -14.56 -18.06
C LEU A 174 29.79 -16.08 -18.11
N GLU A 175 28.71 -16.85 -18.03
CA GLU A 175 28.71 -18.32 -18.18
C GLU A 175 29.21 -18.72 -19.58
N GLU A 176 28.73 -18.06 -20.65
CA GLU A 176 29.19 -18.31 -22.03
C GLU A 176 30.69 -18.01 -22.23
N GLN A 177 31.23 -17.08 -21.45
CA GLN A 177 32.64 -16.72 -21.48
C GLN A 177 33.50 -17.56 -20.52
N GLY A 178 32.89 -18.46 -19.73
CA GLY A 178 33.57 -19.27 -18.73
C GLY A 178 34.18 -18.47 -17.58
N LEU A 179 33.59 -17.30 -17.27
CA LEU A 179 34.06 -16.40 -16.24
C LEU A 179 33.45 -16.69 -14.86
N ILE A 180 32.28 -17.35 -14.84
CA ILE A 180 31.59 -17.87 -13.65
C ILE A 180 30.99 -19.25 -13.95
#